data_AF-A0A838NTK3-F1
#
_entry.id   AF-A0A838NTK3-F1
#
_cell.length_a   1.000
_cell.length_b   1.000
_cell.length_c   1.000
_cell.angle_alpha   90.00
_cell.angle_beta   90.00
_cell.angle_gamma   90.00
#
_symmetry.space_group_name_H-M   'P 1'
#
loop_
_entity.id
_entity.type
_entity.pdbx_description
1 polymer ?
#
loop_
_entity_poly.entity_id
_entity_poly.type
_entity_poly.pdbx_seq_one_letter_code
_entity_poly.pdbx_strand_id
1 'polypeptide(L)'
;MHTAFRAVKAQHSLQQTRMEIVAGWLTNFASSTKFFVSHVFVFSGWIIWNVGAFGLPVFDPFPYGLLTMIVSLEAIFLSIFVLMSQNRESKIGELREELTLQVNLRIEEEVTKTLHLVAGLYTRLGHTIGEDAELKEMLRPLDPSRIEREVTEQISEALPRLRFGKKNEL
;
A
#
# COMPACT_ATOMS: atom_id res chain seq x y z
N MET A 1 18.25 -3.12 12.96
CA MET A 1 17.15 -3.33 11.98
C MET A 1 16.98 -2.20 10.97
N HIS A 2 17.08 -0.92 11.35
CA HIS A 2 16.87 0.22 10.43
C HIS A 2 17.83 0.32 9.21
N THR A 3 19.03 -0.25 9.34
CA THR A 3 20.06 -0.28 8.28
C THR A 3 19.83 -1.36 7.23
N ALA A 4 19.32 -2.54 7.63
CA ALA A 4 19.02 -3.64 6.70
C ALA A 4 17.87 -3.28 5.75
N PHE A 5 16.83 -2.63 6.26
CA PHE A 5 15.71 -2.14 5.43
C PHE A 5 16.15 -1.04 4.45
N ARG A 6 17.09 -0.17 4.87
CA ARG A 6 17.70 0.82 3.96
C ARG A 6 18.53 0.17 2.86
N ALA A 7 19.24 -0.92 3.13
CA ALA A 7 20.03 -1.63 2.13
C ALA A 7 19.14 -2.28 1.05
N VAL A 8 18.04 -2.93 1.45
CA VAL A 8 17.05 -3.49 0.52
C VAL A 8 16.37 -2.38 -0.30
N LYS A 9 16.01 -1.27 0.34
CA LYS A 9 15.42 -0.10 -0.34
C LYS A 9 16.38 0.59 -1.31
N ALA A 10 17.67 0.63 -0.98
CA ALA A 10 18.72 1.15 -1.85
C ALA A 10 18.94 0.27 -3.08
N GLN A 11 18.85 -1.06 -2.94
CA GLN A 11 18.98 -1.98 -4.06
C GLN A 11 17.81 -1.88 -5.04
N HIS A 12 16.58 -1.70 -4.54
CA HIS A 12 15.40 -1.46 -5.37
C HIS A 12 15.40 -0.10 -6.08
N SER A 13 16.15 0.89 -5.56
CA SER A 13 16.26 2.21 -6.19
C SER A 13 17.10 2.23 -7.47
N LEU A 14 17.93 1.19 -7.68
CA LEU A 14 18.83 1.09 -8.83
C LEU A 14 18.14 0.59 -10.11
N GLN A 15 16.92 0.06 -10.01
CA GLN A 15 16.09 -0.37 -11.15
C GLN A 15 14.85 0.50 -11.37
N GLN A 16 14.79 1.69 -10.77
CA GLN A 16 13.69 2.59 -11.07
C GLN A 16 13.81 3.08 -12.50
N THR A 17 12.87 2.64 -13.34
CA THR A 17 12.72 3.17 -14.69
C THR A 17 12.59 4.69 -14.60
N ARG A 18 13.12 5.45 -15.57
CA ARG A 18 13.03 6.94 -15.60
C ARG A 18 11.61 7.45 -15.30
N MET A 19 10.60 6.69 -15.70
CA MET A 19 9.19 6.96 -15.45
C MET A 19 8.78 6.90 -13.97
N GLU A 20 9.40 6.04 -13.15
CA GLU A 20 9.14 5.96 -11.70
C GLU A 20 9.73 7.14 -10.93
N ILE A 21 10.90 7.65 -11.37
CA ILE A 21 11.50 8.86 -10.79
C ILE A 21 10.61 10.06 -11.07
N VAL A 22 10.14 10.19 -12.32
CA VAL A 22 9.19 11.24 -12.71
C VAL A 22 7.87 11.11 -11.94
N ALA A 23 7.32 9.89 -11.83
CA ALA A 23 6.10 9.64 -11.06
C ALA A 23 6.28 10.05 -9.59
N GLY A 24 7.38 9.67 -8.93
CA GLY A 24 7.62 10.05 -7.53
C GLY A 24 7.75 11.56 -7.32
N TRP A 25 8.43 12.27 -8.23
CA TRP A 25 8.49 13.73 -8.18
C TRP A 25 7.12 14.37 -8.38
N LEU A 26 6.35 13.85 -9.33
CA LEU A 26 5.06 14.41 -9.70
C LEU A 26 3.97 14.12 -8.66
N THR A 27 3.98 12.95 -8.03
CA THR A 27 3.10 12.66 -6.89
C THR A 27 3.37 13.60 -5.73
N ASN A 28 4.64 13.86 -5.41
CA ASN A 28 5.00 14.82 -4.37
C ASN A 28 4.59 16.25 -4.75
N PHE A 29 4.66 16.59 -6.03
CA PHE A 29 4.23 17.90 -6.55
C PHE A 29 2.70 18.04 -6.52
N ALA A 30 1.96 17.05 -6.99
CA ALA A 30 0.50 17.01 -7.02
C ALA A 30 -0.12 16.95 -5.62
N SER A 31 0.54 16.26 -4.68
CA SER A 31 0.14 16.24 -3.27
C SER A 31 0.54 17.51 -2.50
N SER A 32 1.27 18.43 -3.12
CA SER A 32 1.73 19.64 -2.43
C SER A 32 0.63 20.67 -2.33
N THR A 33 0.38 21.17 -1.12
CA THR A 33 -0.51 22.33 -0.86
C THR A 33 -0.13 23.55 -1.72
N LYS A 34 1.14 23.66 -2.11
CA LYS A 34 1.65 24.73 -2.99
C LYS A 34 1.08 24.66 -4.41
N PHE A 35 0.83 23.46 -4.95
CA PHE A 35 0.27 23.28 -6.29
C PHE A 35 -1.18 23.79 -6.36
N PHE A 36 -1.99 23.44 -5.37
CA PHE A 36 -3.36 23.91 -5.24
C PHE A 36 -3.42 25.44 -5.13
N VAL A 37 -2.61 26.03 -4.25
CA VAL A 37 -2.56 27.48 -4.05
C VAL A 37 -2.12 28.20 -5.34
N SER A 38 -1.12 27.67 -6.04
CA SER A 38 -0.69 28.22 -7.34
C SER A 38 -1.82 28.20 -8.37
N HIS A 39 -2.60 27.12 -8.44
CA HIS A 39 -3.76 27.01 -9.32
C HIS A 39 -4.82 28.07 -9.02
N VAL A 40 -5.13 28.28 -7.73
CA VAL A 40 -6.08 29.32 -7.31
C VAL A 40 -5.62 30.71 -7.77
N PHE A 41 -4.33 31.03 -7.65
CA PHE A 41 -3.79 32.31 -8.14
C PHE A 41 -3.84 32.43 -9.66
N VAL A 42 -3.48 31.38 -10.40
CA VAL A 42 -3.54 31.36 -11.86
C VAL A 42 -4.97 31.56 -12.35
N PHE A 43 -5.94 30.84 -11.80
CA PHE A 43 -7.35 31.00 -12.17
C PHE A 43 -7.89 32.38 -11.81
N SER A 44 -7.57 32.88 -10.61
CA SER A 44 -7.99 34.22 -10.20
C SER A 44 -7.40 35.29 -11.13
N GLY A 45 -6.12 35.18 -11.47
CA GLY A 45 -5.46 36.08 -12.42
C GLY A 45 -6.05 36.01 -13.82
N TRP A 46 -6.37 34.82 -14.31
CA TRP A 46 -6.99 34.62 -15.63
C TRP A 46 -8.39 35.24 -15.71
N ILE A 47 -9.19 35.07 -14.65
CA ILE A 47 -10.53 35.67 -14.57
C ILE A 47 -10.42 37.20 -14.55
N ILE A 48 -9.54 37.78 -13.72
CA ILE A 48 -9.34 39.24 -13.63
C ILE A 48 -8.89 39.81 -14.98
N TRP A 49 -7.98 39.12 -15.68
CA TRP A 49 -7.54 39.51 -17.03
C TRP A 49 -8.69 39.51 -18.03
N ASN A 50 -9.51 38.46 -18.06
CA ASN A 50 -10.58 38.30 -19.05
C ASN A 50 -11.88 39.05 -18.71
N VAL A 51 -12.06 39.53 -17.46
CA VAL A 51 -13.14 40.46 -17.08
C VAL A 51 -12.89 41.87 -17.62
N GLY A 52 -11.72 42.13 -18.21
CA GLY A 52 -11.41 43.42 -18.84
C GLY A 52 -11.07 44.52 -17.83
N ALA A 53 -10.75 44.14 -16.58
CA ALA A 53 -10.40 45.08 -15.51
C ALA A 53 -9.19 45.99 -15.83
N PHE A 54 -8.37 45.61 -16.82
CA PHE A 54 -7.17 46.33 -17.25
C PHE A 54 -7.27 46.93 -18.67
N GLY A 55 -8.44 46.91 -19.33
CA GLY A 55 -8.61 47.46 -20.68
C GLY A 55 -7.87 46.70 -21.80
N LEU A 56 -7.48 45.45 -21.53
CA LEU A 56 -6.80 44.56 -22.46
C LEU A 56 -7.82 43.79 -23.34
N PRO A 57 -7.44 43.35 -24.56
CA PRO A 57 -8.31 42.53 -25.39
C PRO A 57 -8.68 41.23 -24.69
N VAL A 58 -9.98 40.89 -24.70
CA VAL A 58 -10.52 39.66 -24.12
C VAL A 58 -9.94 38.47 -24.89
N PHE A 59 -9.06 37.71 -24.25
CA PHE A 59 -8.36 36.58 -24.87
C PHE A 59 -9.21 35.30 -24.83
N ASP A 60 -9.96 35.09 -23.74
CA ASP A 60 -10.82 33.94 -23.51
C ASP A 60 -12.19 34.44 -22.98
N PRO A 61 -13.15 34.73 -23.88
CA PRO A 61 -14.48 35.19 -23.50
C PRO A 61 -15.20 34.16 -22.63
N PHE A 62 -16.06 34.62 -21.73
CA PHE A 62 -16.96 33.74 -20.97
C PHE A 62 -17.72 32.85 -21.97
N PRO A 63 -17.63 31.50 -21.90
CA PRO A 63 -17.41 30.66 -20.71
C PRO A 63 -15.97 30.14 -20.45
N TYR A 64 -14.91 30.81 -20.93
CA TYR A 64 -13.50 30.41 -20.75
C TYR A 64 -13.13 29.05 -21.38
N GLY A 65 -13.40 28.90 -22.67
CA GLY A 65 -13.23 27.63 -23.39
C GLY A 65 -11.78 27.12 -23.43
N LEU A 66 -10.79 28.02 -23.52
CA LEU A 66 -9.39 27.62 -23.57
C LEU A 66 -8.88 27.14 -22.21
N LEU A 67 -9.23 27.85 -21.14
CA LEU A 67 -8.87 27.46 -19.78
C LEU A 67 -9.46 26.08 -19.44
N THR A 68 -10.75 25.87 -19.70
CA THR A 68 -11.41 24.60 -19.41
C THR A 68 -10.80 23.44 -20.19
N MET A 69 -10.43 23.63 -21.46
CA MET A 69 -9.74 22.63 -22.27
C MET A 69 -8.39 22.23 -21.65
N ILE A 70 -7.54 23.22 -21.33
CA ILE A 70 -6.21 22.97 -20.76
C ILE A 70 -6.32 22.25 -19.41
N VAL A 71 -7.20 22.73 -18.53
CA VAL A 71 -7.42 22.14 -17.20
C VAL A 71 -7.95 20.71 -17.30
N SER A 72 -8.85 20.43 -18.24
CA SER A 72 -9.38 19.08 -18.44
C SER A 72 -8.28 18.08 -18.84
N LEU A 73 -7.39 18.50 -19.73
CA LEU A 73 -6.24 17.70 -20.15
C LEU A 73 -5.25 17.51 -18.99
N GLU A 74 -4.94 18.57 -18.25
CA GLU A 74 -4.11 18.51 -17.05
C GLU A 74 -4.68 17.54 -16.00
N ALA A 75 -5.99 17.56 -15.76
CA ALA A 75 -6.66 16.66 -14.82
C ALA A 75 -6.54 15.17 -15.21
N ILE A 76 -6.59 14.84 -16.51
CA ILE A 76 -6.36 13.48 -17.00
C ILE A 76 -4.93 13.03 -16.68
N PHE A 77 -3.94 13.88 -16.97
CA PHE A 77 -2.54 13.60 -16.63
C PHE A 77 -2.37 13.36 -15.14
N LEU A 78 -2.87 14.27 -14.29
CA LEU A 78 -2.83 14.12 -12.83
C LEU A 78 -3.45 12.81 -12.36
N SER A 79 -4.61 12.44 -12.91
CA SER A 79 -5.29 11.19 -12.56
C SER A 79 -4.46 9.95 -12.91
N ILE A 80 -3.82 9.92 -14.08
CA ILE A 80 -2.93 8.83 -14.49
C ILE A 80 -1.72 8.74 -13.55
N PHE A 81 -1.13 9.88 -13.19
CA PHE A 81 0.01 9.91 -12.27
C PHE A 81 -0.35 9.46 -10.86
N VAL A 82 -1.53 9.86 -10.37
CA VAL A 82 -2.07 9.37 -9.10
C VAL A 82 -2.29 7.86 -9.16
N LEU A 83 -2.92 7.33 -10.22
CA LEU A 83 -3.15 5.89 -10.39
C LEU A 83 -1.83 5.11 -10.46
N MET A 84 -0.84 5.63 -11.18
CA MET A 84 0.49 5.02 -11.26
C MET A 84 1.17 4.99 -9.87
N SER A 85 1.07 6.07 -9.10
CA SER A 85 1.59 6.12 -7.74
C SER A 85 0.86 5.14 -6.82
N GLN A 86 -0.46 5.07 -6.91
CA GLN A 86 -1.28 4.13 -6.14
C GLN A 86 -0.91 2.68 -6.46
N ASN A 87 -0.76 2.33 -7.73
CA ASN A 87 -0.34 1.00 -8.16
C ASN A 87 1.06 0.63 -7.63
N ARG A 88 1.99 1.59 -7.62
CA ARG A 88 3.32 1.40 -7.04
C ARG A 88 3.27 1.18 -5.53
N GLU A 89 2.53 2.01 -4.80
CA GLU A 89 2.39 1.86 -3.35
C GLU A 89 1.64 0.56 -2.98
N SER A 90 0.68 0.11 -3.79
CA SER A 90 0.00 -1.19 -3.62
C SER A 90 1.00 -2.36 -3.67
N LYS A 91 1.84 -2.40 -4.71
CA LYS A 91 2.87 -3.46 -4.86
C LYS A 91 3.87 -3.46 -3.72
N ILE A 92 4.29 -2.27 -3.25
CA ILE A 92 5.18 -2.15 -2.09
C ILE A 92 4.46 -2.60 -0.82
N GLY A 93 3.17 -2.30 -0.69
CA GLY A 93 2.31 -2.77 0.40
C GLY A 93 2.23 -4.29 0.46
N GLU A 94 1.93 -4.94 -0.67
CA GLU A 94 1.88 -6.41 -0.80
C GLU A 94 3.20 -7.07 -0.39
N LEU A 95 4.33 -6.59 -0.91
CA LEU A 95 5.66 -7.10 -0.53
C LEU A 95 5.97 -6.92 0.95
N ARG A 96 5.57 -5.77 1.53
CA ARG A 96 5.75 -5.51 2.96
C ARG A 96 4.90 -6.45 3.81
N GLU A 97 3.67 -6.72 3.39
CA GLU A 97 2.77 -7.63 4.06
C GLU A 97 3.32 -9.05 4.04
N GLU A 98 3.76 -9.54 2.87
CA GLU A 98 4.39 -10.86 2.73
C GLU A 98 5.63 -10.99 3.62
N LEU A 99 6.53 -10.01 3.62
CA LEU A 99 7.71 -10.01 4.49
C LEU A 99 7.32 -10.01 5.98
N THR A 100 6.30 -9.24 6.35
CA THR A 100 5.82 -9.17 7.74
C THR A 100 5.27 -10.52 8.17
N LEU A 101 4.50 -11.19 7.30
CA LEU A 101 4.01 -12.55 7.55
C LEU A 101 5.17 -13.54 7.73
N GLN A 102 6.16 -13.52 6.83
CA GLN A 102 7.33 -14.42 6.94
C GLN A 102 8.11 -14.20 8.25
N VAL A 103 8.33 -12.94 8.65
CA VAL A 103 9.00 -12.61 9.90
C VAL A 103 8.18 -13.10 11.10
N ASN A 104 6.87 -12.91 11.09
CA ASN A 104 5.99 -13.39 12.16
C ASN A 104 6.00 -14.92 12.28
N LEU A 105 5.88 -15.64 11.15
CA LEU A 105 5.99 -17.11 11.14
C LEU A 105 7.33 -17.57 11.72
N ARG A 106 8.43 -16.86 11.40
CA ARG A 106 9.74 -17.17 11.94
C ARG A 106 9.82 -16.91 13.45
N ILE A 107 9.27 -15.80 13.91
CA ILE A 107 9.20 -15.48 15.34
C ILE A 107 8.40 -16.56 16.08
N GLU A 108 7.27 -17.01 15.56
CA GLU A 108 6.48 -18.10 16.14
C GLU A 108 7.27 -19.40 16.28
N GLU A 109 8.05 -19.79 15.26
CA GLU A 109 8.95 -20.95 15.35
C GLU A 109 10.01 -20.78 16.46
N GLU A 110 10.61 -19.59 16.56
CA GLU A 110 11.64 -19.28 17.54
C GLU A 110 11.06 -19.22 18.97
N VAL A 111 9.87 -18.67 19.14
CA VAL A 111 9.11 -18.67 20.40
C VAL A 111 8.76 -20.10 20.81
N THR A 112 8.23 -20.92 19.90
CA THR A 112 7.91 -22.33 20.17
C THR A 112 9.15 -23.13 20.58
N LYS A 113 10.29 -22.91 19.93
CA LYS A 113 11.58 -23.54 20.31
C LYS A 113 12.05 -23.07 21.68
N THR A 114 11.94 -21.77 21.96
CA THR A 114 12.31 -21.20 23.26
C THR A 114 11.43 -21.79 24.37
N LEU A 115 10.13 -21.90 24.12
CA LEU A 115 9.17 -22.51 25.03
C LEU A 115 9.50 -23.98 25.32
N HIS A 116 9.87 -24.76 24.29
CA HIS A 116 10.37 -26.13 24.47
C HIS A 116 11.63 -26.20 25.34
N LEU A 117 12.59 -25.29 25.13
CA LEU A 117 13.81 -25.23 25.94
C LEU A 117 13.49 -24.88 27.40
N VAL A 118 12.62 -23.89 27.63
CA VAL A 118 12.18 -23.49 28.98
C VAL A 118 11.40 -24.62 29.67
N ALA A 119 10.50 -25.29 28.97
CA ALA A 119 9.78 -26.47 29.45
C ALA A 119 10.74 -27.62 29.83
N GLY A 120 11.79 -27.84 29.02
CA GLY A 120 12.85 -28.80 29.31
C GLY A 120 13.68 -28.44 30.55
N LEU A 121 13.93 -27.15 30.79
CA LEU A 121 14.61 -26.70 32.01
C LEU A 121 13.71 -26.85 33.25
N TYR A 122 12.43 -26.49 33.13
CA TYR A 122 11.45 -26.59 34.21
C TYR A 122 11.30 -28.04 34.71
N THR A 123 11.22 -29.00 33.78
CA THR A 123 11.21 -30.44 34.11
C THR A 123 12.51 -30.92 34.76
N ARG A 124 13.68 -30.45 34.31
CA ARG A 124 14.97 -30.79 34.95
C ARG A 124 15.13 -30.22 36.35
N LEU A 125 14.49 -29.10 36.67
CA LEU A 125 14.45 -28.51 38.00
C LEU A 125 13.51 -29.26 38.97
N GLY A 126 12.97 -30.41 38.56
CA GLY A 126 12.11 -31.25 39.39
C GLY A 126 10.68 -30.73 39.51
N HIS A 127 10.31 -29.71 38.73
CA HIS A 127 8.97 -29.17 38.70
C HIS A 127 8.18 -29.83 37.56
N THR A 128 7.00 -30.35 37.87
CA THR A 128 6.09 -30.86 36.84
C THR A 128 5.45 -29.66 36.15
N ILE A 129 5.61 -29.55 34.83
CA ILE A 129 4.77 -28.63 34.03
C ILE A 129 3.34 -28.95 34.43
N GLY A 130 2.64 -28.02 35.06
CA GLY A 130 1.23 -28.21 35.41
C GLY A 130 0.46 -28.58 34.16
N GLU A 131 -0.74 -29.16 34.30
CA GLU A 131 -1.65 -29.43 33.18
C GLU A 131 -2.21 -28.13 32.57
N ASP A 132 -1.33 -27.19 32.23
CA ASP A 132 -1.64 -25.97 31.54
C ASP A 132 -1.93 -26.32 30.08
N ALA A 133 -3.23 -26.41 29.78
CA ALA A 133 -3.73 -26.70 28.45
C ALA A 133 -3.28 -25.63 27.43
N GLU A 134 -3.14 -24.38 27.86
CA GLU A 134 -2.70 -23.25 27.03
C GLU A 134 -1.23 -23.43 26.64
N LEU A 135 -0.36 -23.74 27.61
CA LEU A 135 1.06 -24.01 27.34
C LEU A 135 1.26 -25.21 26.39
N LYS A 136 0.46 -26.27 26.57
CA LYS A 136 0.51 -27.46 25.70
C LYS A 136 0.05 -27.15 24.27
N GLU A 137 -0.84 -26.19 24.12
CA GLU A 137 -1.28 -25.68 22.82
C GLU A 137 -0.21 -24.80 22.17
N MET A 138 0.42 -23.89 22.93
CA MET A 138 1.52 -23.03 22.45
C MET A 138 2.79 -23.80 22.06
N LEU A 139 3.02 -24.98 22.63
CA LEU A 139 4.13 -25.86 22.26
C LEU A 139 3.91 -26.58 20.92
N ARG A 140 2.70 -26.54 20.35
CA ARG A 140 2.46 -27.17 19.05
C ARG A 140 3.13 -26.33 17.96
N PRO A 141 3.82 -26.97 17.00
CA PRO A 141 4.36 -26.26 15.86
C PRO A 141 3.22 -25.60 15.08
N LEU A 142 3.43 -24.34 14.70
CA LEU A 142 2.54 -23.64 13.79
C LEU A 142 2.50 -24.39 12.45
N ASP A 143 1.31 -24.75 11.97
CA ASP A 143 1.12 -25.43 10.68
C ASP A 143 0.62 -24.40 9.64
N PRO A 144 1.46 -23.99 8.68
CA PRO A 144 1.08 -23.02 7.64
C PRO A 144 -0.18 -23.44 6.86
N SER A 145 -0.37 -24.75 6.68
CA SER A 145 -1.51 -25.32 5.94
C SER A 145 -2.84 -25.11 6.66
N ARG A 146 -2.82 -25.05 8.01
CA ARG A 146 -4.02 -24.70 8.80
C ARG A 146 -4.41 -23.25 8.60
N ILE A 147 -3.43 -22.34 8.62
CA ILE A 147 -3.66 -20.91 8.43
C ILE A 147 -4.22 -20.65 7.03
N GLU A 148 -3.65 -21.27 5.99
CA GLU A 148 -4.16 -21.17 4.62
C GLU A 148 -5.62 -21.64 4.52
N ARG A 149 -5.95 -22.76 5.16
CA ARG A 149 -7.31 -23.30 5.18
C ARG A 149 -8.28 -22.36 5.90
N GLU A 150 -7.90 -21.83 7.06
CA GLU A 150 -8.72 -20.93 7.87
C GLU A 150 -8.96 -19.59 7.18
N VAL A 151 -7.92 -19.02 6.55
CA VAL A 151 -8.03 -17.80 5.74
C VAL A 151 -8.92 -18.04 4.52
N THR A 152 -8.76 -19.17 3.81
CA THR A 152 -9.59 -19.52 2.66
C THR A 152 -11.06 -19.69 3.04
N GLU A 153 -11.32 -20.30 4.20
CA GLU A 153 -12.67 -20.51 4.74
C GLU A 153 -13.32 -19.16 5.13
N GLN A 154 -12.59 -18.29 5.84
CA GLN A 154 -13.06 -16.94 6.17
C GLN A 154 -13.33 -16.07 4.95
N ILE A 155 -12.48 -16.15 3.91
CA ILE A 155 -12.70 -15.44 2.64
C ILE A 155 -13.96 -15.99 1.94
N SER A 156 -14.14 -17.32 1.92
CA SER A 156 -15.32 -17.97 1.35
C SER A 156 -16.61 -17.59 2.08
N GLU A 157 -16.56 -17.44 3.40
CA GLU A 157 -17.68 -17.02 4.23
C GLU A 157 -18.03 -15.54 4.03
N ALA A 158 -17.02 -14.67 3.92
CA ALA A 158 -17.20 -13.24 3.70
C ALA A 158 -17.65 -12.87 2.26
N LEU A 159 -17.36 -13.71 1.26
CA LEU A 159 -17.69 -13.49 -0.15
C LEU A 159 -18.57 -14.62 -0.75
N PRO A 160 -19.81 -14.83 -0.26
CA PRO A 160 -20.68 -15.92 -0.72
C PRO A 160 -21.14 -15.80 -2.19
N ARG A 161 -20.82 -14.70 -2.89
CA ARG A 161 -21.25 -14.43 -4.28
C ARG A 161 -20.21 -14.72 -5.37
N LEU A 162 -18.97 -15.08 -5.03
CA LEU A 162 -17.99 -15.57 -6.01
C LEU A 162 -18.04 -17.09 -6.17
N ARG A 163 -19.26 -17.65 -6.21
CA ARG A 163 -19.47 -19.00 -6.72
C ARG A 163 -19.22 -18.94 -8.23
N PHE A 164 -17.95 -18.97 -8.63
CA PHE A 164 -17.55 -19.11 -10.02
C PHE A 164 -18.35 -20.26 -10.62
N GLY A 165 -19.15 -19.92 -11.62
CA GLY A 165 -19.86 -20.88 -12.41
C GLY A 165 -18.86 -21.91 -12.90
N LYS A 166 -18.97 -23.12 -12.35
CA LYS A 166 -18.49 -24.34 -13.00
C LYS A 166 -19.30 -24.43 -14.30
N LYS A 167 -18.84 -23.75 -15.35
CA LYS A 167 -19.41 -23.88 -16.68
C LYS A 167 -18.96 -25.25 -17.19
N ASN A 168 -19.80 -26.24 -16.95
CA ASN A 168 -19.90 -27.43 -17.77
C ASN A 168 -20.11 -26.96 -19.22
N GLU A 169 -19.14 -27.10 -20.10
CA GLU A 169 -19.36 -27.34 -21.53
C GLU A 169 -18.21 -28.23 -22.04
N LEU A 170 -18.55 -29.52 -22.17
CA LEU A 170 -18.11 -30.55 -23.15
C LEU A 170 -16.63 -30.64 -23.56
#